data_AF-A0A401VTH4-F1
#
_entry.id   AF-A0A401VTH4-F1
#
_cell.length_a   1.000
_cell.length_b   1.000
_cell.length_c   1.000
_cell.angle_alpha   90.00
_cell.angle_beta   90.00
_cell.angle_gamma   90.00
#
_symmetry.space_group_name_H-M   'P 1'
#
loop_
_entity.id
_entity.type
_entity.pdbx_description
1 polymer ?
#
loop_
_entity_poly.entity_id
_entity_poly.type
_entity_poly.pdbx_seq_one_letter_code
_entity_poly.pdbx_strand_id
1 'polypeptide(L)'
;MSTRDFDGTYLIHLFELVEKLRGDGAYQPLPAPAPSSSLAADEAPLGPWPASHLIRTSYGAGLAHADALRRLAVAGEMDATSPWTLMRGALENFATGIWLLDGSGRPERRQRALSLWAEDLRNRAQHEQDTGHAPGPEGKTGLERRQEIRALAEALGLPPLVAPKTHVILEQAAPAAGLDPVGVRASWRAASGFAHGRFWPYLRASQPRAAMDTGDGYLVAMVVDESQHGPLARYCHTMLCHLRDRYLARAAIY
;
A
#
# COMPACT_ATOMS: atom_id res chain seq x y z
N MET A 1 -6.30 36.03 4.18
CA MET A 1 -6.01 34.72 3.57
C MET A 1 -4.59 34.36 3.92
N SER A 2 -4.37 33.19 4.53
CA SER A 2 -3.03 32.74 4.91
C SER A 2 -2.24 32.41 3.65
N THR A 3 -1.18 33.16 3.38
CA THR A 3 -0.23 32.96 2.28
C THR A 3 0.88 31.98 2.67
N ARG A 4 0.69 31.18 3.73
CA ARG A 4 1.76 30.33 4.25
C ARG A 4 2.15 29.32 3.18
N ASP A 5 3.44 29.30 2.86
CA ASP A 5 4.01 28.26 2.05
C ASP A 5 3.88 26.91 2.76
N PHE A 6 3.87 25.84 1.98
CA PHE A 6 3.77 24.48 2.49
C PHE A 6 4.88 24.24 3.53
N ASP A 7 4.50 23.99 4.79
CA ASP A 7 5.43 23.81 5.91
C ASP A 7 5.96 22.38 5.93
N GLY A 8 5.07 21.39 5.78
CA GLY A 8 5.46 19.99 5.57
C GLY A 8 6.15 19.32 6.76
N THR A 9 6.24 19.99 7.92
CA THR A 9 6.98 19.51 9.09
C THR A 9 6.46 18.17 9.62
N TYR A 10 5.16 17.90 9.45
CA TYR A 10 4.54 16.61 9.82
C TYR A 10 5.03 15.41 8.97
N LEU A 11 5.73 15.64 7.85
CA LEU A 11 6.27 14.59 6.99
C LEU A 11 7.69 14.17 7.37
N ILE A 12 8.40 14.98 8.18
CA ILE A 12 9.84 14.83 8.44
C ILE A 12 10.18 13.40 8.88
N HIS A 13 9.47 12.84 9.87
CA HIS A 13 9.77 11.49 10.36
C HIS A 13 9.56 10.39 9.31
N LEU A 14 8.53 10.51 8.46
CA LEU A 14 8.33 9.58 7.35
C LEU A 14 9.47 9.71 6.33
N PHE A 15 9.84 10.93 5.99
CA PHE A 15 10.86 11.22 5.00
C PHE A 15 12.26 10.79 5.45
N GLU A 16 12.65 11.07 6.69
CA GLU A 16 13.91 10.62 7.28
C GLU A 16 14.01 9.09 7.28
N LEU A 17 12.91 8.40 7.64
CA LEU A 17 12.89 6.95 7.63
C LEU A 17 13.01 6.39 6.20
N VAL A 18 12.26 6.94 5.24
CA VAL A 18 12.32 6.52 3.84
C VAL A 18 13.70 6.76 3.24
N GLU A 19 14.32 7.91 3.53
CA GLU A 19 15.66 8.24 3.07
C GLU A 19 16.70 7.26 3.64
N LYS A 20 16.62 6.96 4.94
CA LYS A 20 17.46 5.94 5.58
C LYS A 20 17.30 4.56 4.93
N LEU A 21 16.08 4.21 4.55
CA LEU A 21 15.75 2.93 3.90
C LEU A 21 16.09 2.91 2.40
N ARG A 22 16.39 4.06 1.77
CA ARG A 22 16.77 4.12 0.35
C ARG A 22 18.25 3.80 0.09
N GLY A 23 19.14 3.96 1.06
CA GLY A 23 20.59 3.75 0.87
C GLY A 23 21.18 4.48 -0.35
N ASP A 24 22.23 3.91 -0.96
CA ASP A 24 22.98 4.46 -2.10
C ASP A 24 22.27 4.20 -3.45
N GLY A 25 21.00 4.59 -3.56
CA GLY A 25 20.26 4.61 -4.82
C GLY A 25 19.24 3.48 -5.04
N ALA A 26 19.04 2.58 -4.08
CA ALA A 26 18.03 1.53 -4.16
C ALA A 26 17.47 1.16 -2.77
N TYR A 27 16.13 1.04 -2.66
CA TYR A 27 15.48 0.68 -1.39
C TYR A 27 16.06 -0.60 -0.79
N GLN A 28 16.46 -0.53 0.48
CA GLN A 28 16.90 -1.66 1.28
C GLN A 28 15.77 -2.70 1.28
N PRO A 29 15.98 -3.85 0.61
CA PRO A 29 14.94 -4.85 0.56
C PRO A 29 14.80 -5.49 1.93
N LEU A 30 13.58 -5.91 2.28
CA LEU A 30 13.42 -6.86 3.38
C LEU A 30 14.16 -8.16 3.01
N PRO A 31 14.88 -8.78 3.98
CA PRO A 31 15.68 -9.97 3.72
C PRO A 31 14.79 -11.15 3.32
N ALA A 32 15.36 -12.16 2.65
CA ALA A 32 14.64 -13.42 2.49
C ALA A 32 14.40 -14.07 3.88
N PRO A 33 13.24 -14.71 4.11
CA PRO A 33 13.00 -15.43 5.36
C PRO A 33 14.04 -16.52 5.58
N ALA A 34 14.60 -16.62 6.79
CA ALA A 34 15.47 -17.73 7.14
C ALA A 34 14.70 -19.07 7.05
N PRO A 35 15.31 -20.19 6.61
CA PRO A 35 14.61 -21.46 6.43
C PRO A 35 13.85 -21.97 7.67
N SER A 36 14.36 -21.68 8.88
CA SER A 36 13.75 -22.05 10.16
C SER A 36 12.82 -20.98 10.77
N SER A 37 12.55 -19.89 10.04
CA SER A 37 11.75 -18.78 10.52
C SER A 37 10.25 -19.08 10.55
N SER A 38 9.49 -18.29 11.32
CA SER A 38 8.03 -18.36 11.38
C SER A 38 7.39 -18.20 10.00
N LEU A 39 7.92 -17.27 9.22
CA LEU A 39 7.41 -16.92 7.90
C LEU A 39 7.71 -18.03 6.88
N ALA A 40 8.92 -18.62 6.93
CA ALA A 40 9.23 -19.78 6.10
C ALA A 40 8.31 -20.99 6.40
N ALA A 41 7.99 -21.22 7.68
CA ALA A 41 7.04 -22.28 8.06
C ALA A 41 5.59 -22.00 7.59
N ASP A 42 5.18 -20.73 7.50
CA ASP A 42 3.91 -20.37 6.91
C ASP A 42 3.89 -20.63 5.39
N GLU A 43 5.00 -20.39 4.71
CA GLU A 43 5.14 -20.42 3.25
C GLU A 43 5.49 -21.78 2.66
N ALA A 44 6.09 -22.69 3.44
CA ALA A 44 6.51 -24.01 2.97
C ALA A 44 5.43 -24.77 2.15
N PRO A 45 4.15 -24.82 2.54
CA PRO A 45 3.12 -25.50 1.75
C PRO A 45 2.60 -24.66 0.57
N LEU A 46 2.98 -23.39 0.44
CA LEU A 46 2.51 -22.50 -0.61
C LEU A 46 3.30 -22.66 -1.92
N GLY A 47 4.43 -23.37 -1.89
CA GLY A 47 5.27 -23.63 -3.07
C GLY A 47 5.69 -22.33 -3.76
N PRO A 48 5.31 -22.11 -5.04
CA PRO A 48 5.71 -20.91 -5.79
C PRO A 48 4.93 -19.65 -5.40
N TRP A 49 4.02 -19.71 -4.42
CA TRP A 49 3.15 -18.60 -3.99
C TRP A 49 3.48 -18.06 -2.58
N PRO A 50 4.76 -17.74 -2.26
CA PRO A 50 5.12 -17.32 -0.91
C PRO A 50 4.53 -15.94 -0.57
N ALA A 51 4.12 -15.77 0.69
CA ALA A 51 3.63 -14.48 1.20
C ALA A 51 4.74 -13.42 1.23
N SER A 52 5.99 -13.83 1.48
CA SER A 52 7.16 -12.99 1.62
C SER A 52 7.46 -12.22 0.35
N HIS A 53 7.18 -12.81 -0.83
CA HIS A 53 7.28 -12.09 -2.09
C HIS A 53 6.26 -10.94 -2.13
N LEU A 54 4.98 -11.21 -1.87
CA LEU A 54 3.93 -10.19 -1.85
C LEU A 54 4.27 -9.07 -0.85
N ILE A 55 4.71 -9.44 0.36
CA ILE A 55 5.07 -8.47 1.41
C ILE A 55 6.25 -7.59 0.98
N ARG A 56 7.30 -8.19 0.39
CA ARG A 56 8.48 -7.47 -0.10
C ARG A 56 8.14 -6.51 -1.23
N THR A 57 7.30 -6.94 -2.17
CA THR A 57 6.83 -6.10 -3.27
C THR A 57 5.98 -4.94 -2.76
N SER A 58 5.02 -5.20 -1.87
CA SER A 58 4.21 -4.15 -1.25
C SER A 58 5.08 -3.18 -0.44
N TYR A 59 6.01 -3.67 0.37
CA TYR A 59 6.95 -2.82 1.11
C TYR A 59 7.75 -1.88 0.18
N GLY A 60 8.32 -2.42 -0.90
CA GLY A 60 9.07 -1.64 -1.88
C GLY A 60 8.21 -0.59 -2.59
N ALA A 61 7.00 -0.96 -3.02
CA ALA A 61 6.06 -0.03 -3.65
C ALA A 61 5.63 1.09 -2.69
N GLY A 62 5.38 0.75 -1.41
CA GLY A 62 5.02 1.75 -0.41
C GLY A 62 6.16 2.74 -0.13
N LEU A 63 7.40 2.26 -0.06
CA LEU A 63 8.59 3.13 0.03
C LEU A 63 8.72 4.03 -1.20
N ALA A 64 8.49 3.49 -2.40
CA ALA A 64 8.58 4.26 -3.63
C ALA A 64 7.57 5.41 -3.68
N HIS A 65 6.32 5.17 -3.24
CA HIS A 65 5.31 6.21 -3.15
C HIS A 65 5.68 7.30 -2.12
N ALA A 66 6.15 6.91 -0.94
CA ALA A 66 6.56 7.85 0.10
C ALA A 66 7.80 8.66 -0.30
N ASP A 67 8.78 8.04 -0.98
CA ASP A 67 9.98 8.73 -1.47
C ASP A 67 9.67 9.66 -2.64
N ALA A 68 8.74 9.28 -3.53
CA ALA A 68 8.26 10.19 -4.57
C ALA A 68 7.67 11.47 -3.96
N LEU A 69 6.87 11.34 -2.89
CA LEU A 69 6.34 12.50 -2.18
C LEU A 69 7.45 13.33 -1.52
N ARG A 70 8.45 12.68 -0.92
CA ARG A 70 9.63 13.37 -0.36
C ARG A 70 10.35 14.19 -1.42
N ARG A 71 10.58 13.62 -2.61
CA ARG A 71 11.27 14.32 -3.72
C ARG A 71 10.47 15.53 -4.21
N LEU A 72 9.14 15.43 -4.32
CA LEU A 72 8.27 16.56 -4.66
C LEU A 72 8.34 17.67 -3.61
N ALA A 73 8.28 17.30 -2.32
CA ALA A 73 8.38 18.27 -1.23
C ALA A 73 9.74 19.00 -1.23
N VAL A 74 10.85 18.28 -1.43
CA VAL A 74 12.20 18.86 -1.54
C VAL A 74 12.32 19.78 -2.76
N ALA A 75 11.68 19.44 -3.88
CA ALA A 75 11.65 20.29 -5.07
C ALA A 75 10.75 21.52 -4.93
N GLY A 76 9.92 21.61 -3.87
CA GLY A 76 8.92 22.66 -3.72
C GLY A 76 7.70 22.50 -4.65
N GLU A 77 7.51 21.31 -5.23
CA GLU A 77 6.48 21.00 -6.24
C GLU A 77 5.25 20.34 -5.62
N MET A 78 4.65 21.00 -4.63
CA MET A 78 3.52 20.46 -3.86
C MET A 78 2.18 21.05 -4.35
N ASP A 79 1.44 20.28 -5.14
CA ASP A 79 0.05 20.59 -5.49
C ASP A 79 -0.96 20.02 -4.48
N ALA A 80 -2.26 20.31 -4.67
CA ALA A 80 -3.32 19.91 -3.74
C ALA A 80 -3.66 18.42 -3.74
N THR A 81 -3.16 17.64 -4.68
CA THR A 81 -3.68 16.30 -5.05
C THR A 81 -2.62 15.22 -5.00
N SER A 82 -1.43 15.50 -5.54
CA SER A 82 -0.31 14.54 -5.60
C SER A 82 0.08 13.99 -4.23
N PRO A 83 0.16 14.80 -3.15
CA PRO A 83 0.50 14.30 -1.81
C PRO A 83 -0.45 13.23 -1.30
N TRP A 84 -1.75 13.46 -1.46
CA TRP A 84 -2.80 12.52 -1.09
C TRP A 84 -2.71 11.22 -1.89
N THR A 85 -2.51 11.33 -3.20
CA THR A 85 -2.45 10.16 -4.09
C THR A 85 -1.23 9.28 -3.78
N LEU A 86 -0.07 9.89 -3.55
CA LEU A 86 1.15 9.17 -3.19
C LEU A 86 1.01 8.53 -1.81
N MET A 87 0.50 9.24 -0.81
CA MET A 87 0.32 8.67 0.52
C MET A 87 -0.78 7.61 0.58
N ARG A 88 -1.81 7.68 -0.28
CA ARG A 88 -2.73 6.55 -0.49
C ARG A 88 -1.97 5.31 -0.94
N GLY A 89 -1.15 5.43 -1.99
CA GLY A 89 -0.35 4.32 -2.50
C GLY A 89 0.57 3.74 -1.42
N ALA A 90 1.23 4.59 -0.64
CA ALA A 90 2.06 4.16 0.48
C ALA A 90 1.24 3.39 1.55
N LEU A 91 0.13 3.97 2.01
CA LEU A 91 -0.73 3.38 3.05
C LEU A 91 -1.28 2.02 2.64
N GLU A 92 -1.84 1.90 1.44
CA GLU A 92 -2.42 0.65 0.92
C GLU A 92 -1.37 -0.47 0.88
N ASN A 93 -0.16 -0.15 0.45
CA ASN A 93 0.94 -1.09 0.35
C ASN A 93 1.48 -1.53 1.73
N PHE A 94 1.71 -0.58 2.66
CA PHE A 94 2.15 -0.93 4.00
C PHE A 94 1.09 -1.77 4.74
N ALA A 95 -0.17 -1.38 4.65
CA ALA A 95 -1.28 -2.13 5.24
C ALA A 95 -1.40 -3.54 4.67
N THR A 96 -1.17 -3.72 3.36
CA THR A 96 -1.18 -5.05 2.71
C THR A 96 -0.12 -5.97 3.32
N GLY A 97 1.11 -5.46 3.51
CA GLY A 97 2.18 -6.23 4.16
C GLY A 97 1.81 -6.66 5.59
N ILE A 98 1.24 -5.74 6.38
CA ILE A 98 0.79 -6.02 7.75
C ILE A 98 -0.33 -7.07 7.75
N TRP A 99 -1.31 -6.91 6.87
CA TRP A 99 -2.44 -7.83 6.74
C TRP A 99 -1.99 -9.25 6.40
N LEU A 100 -0.96 -9.43 5.58
CA LEU A 100 -0.38 -10.75 5.31
C LEU A 100 0.34 -11.35 6.54
N LEU A 101 0.99 -10.51 7.36
CA LEU A 101 1.77 -10.94 8.52
C LEU A 101 0.93 -11.23 9.78
N ASP A 102 -0.17 -10.51 10.00
CA ASP A 102 -0.91 -10.50 11.27
C ASP A 102 -2.25 -11.26 11.23
N GLY A 103 -2.33 -12.34 10.46
CA GLY A 103 -3.43 -13.32 10.60
C GLY A 103 -3.37 -14.08 11.93
N SER A 104 -4.52 -14.42 12.50
CA SER A 104 -4.72 -15.09 13.80
C SER A 104 -4.04 -16.46 13.91
N GLY A 105 -3.67 -17.06 12.77
CA GLY A 105 -2.93 -18.33 12.70
C GLY A 105 -2.34 -18.58 11.32
N ARG A 106 -1.57 -19.67 11.19
CA ARG A 106 -0.97 -20.06 9.90
C ARG A 106 -2.02 -20.26 8.79
N PRO A 107 -3.17 -20.94 9.02
CA PRO A 107 -4.17 -21.14 7.98
C PRO A 107 -4.70 -19.82 7.42
N GLU A 108 -5.02 -18.86 8.28
CA GLU A 108 -5.51 -17.55 7.83
C GLU A 108 -4.45 -16.79 7.03
N ARG A 109 -3.19 -16.75 7.49
CA ARG A 109 -2.12 -16.07 6.75
C ARG A 109 -1.88 -16.69 5.37
N ARG A 110 -1.94 -18.03 5.28
CA ARG A 110 -1.88 -18.77 4.01
C ARG A 110 -3.06 -18.44 3.11
N GLN A 111 -4.28 -18.42 3.64
CA GLN A 111 -5.48 -18.05 2.90
C GLN A 111 -5.38 -16.60 2.37
N ARG A 112 -4.93 -15.64 3.19
CA ARG A 112 -4.72 -14.24 2.79
C ARG A 112 -3.70 -14.14 1.65
N ALA A 113 -2.56 -14.83 1.77
CA ALA A 113 -1.53 -14.85 0.73
C ALA A 113 -2.04 -15.43 -0.60
N LEU A 114 -2.69 -16.59 -0.56
CA LEU A 114 -3.26 -17.21 -1.76
C LEU A 114 -4.42 -16.39 -2.34
N SER A 115 -5.22 -15.72 -1.50
CA SER A 115 -6.28 -14.83 -1.96
C SER A 115 -5.71 -13.62 -2.71
N LEU A 116 -4.60 -13.05 -2.24
CA LEU A 116 -3.96 -11.93 -2.91
C LEU A 116 -3.27 -12.37 -4.21
N TRP A 117 -2.56 -13.50 -4.22
CA TRP A 117 -2.00 -14.06 -5.45
C TRP A 117 -3.08 -14.40 -6.49
N ALA A 118 -4.21 -14.97 -6.05
CA ALA A 118 -5.32 -15.29 -6.95
C ALA A 118 -5.99 -14.04 -7.55
N GLU A 119 -5.94 -12.91 -6.85
CA GLU A 119 -6.42 -11.63 -7.34
C GLU A 119 -5.43 -10.96 -8.29
N ASP A 120 -4.12 -11.03 -7.99
CA ASP A 120 -3.06 -10.56 -8.88
C ASP A 120 -3.13 -11.28 -10.23
N LEU A 121 -3.25 -12.61 -10.21
CA LEU A 121 -3.37 -13.39 -11.43
C LEU A 121 -4.72 -13.26 -12.15
N ARG A 122 -5.78 -12.84 -11.44
CA ARG A 122 -7.01 -12.40 -12.10
C ARG A 122 -6.76 -11.15 -12.93
N ASN A 123 -6.05 -10.16 -12.39
CA ASN A 123 -5.69 -8.94 -13.11
C ASN A 123 -4.77 -9.25 -14.30
N ARG A 124 -3.77 -10.11 -14.12
CA ARG A 124 -2.93 -10.60 -15.21
C ARG A 124 -3.77 -11.27 -16.31
N ALA A 125 -4.68 -12.17 -15.95
CA ALA A 125 -5.54 -12.84 -16.93
C ALA A 125 -6.40 -11.84 -17.72
N GLN A 126 -6.93 -10.80 -17.05
CA GLN A 126 -7.68 -9.74 -17.74
C GLN A 126 -6.78 -8.97 -18.71
N HIS A 127 -5.56 -8.60 -18.27
CA HIS A 127 -4.59 -7.92 -19.13
C HIS A 127 -4.21 -8.75 -20.36
N GLU A 128 -3.97 -10.05 -20.19
CA GLU A 128 -3.72 -10.99 -21.30
C GLU A 128 -4.88 -11.02 -22.30
N GLN A 129 -6.13 -11.00 -21.81
CA GLN A 129 -7.32 -10.94 -22.66
C GLN A 129 -7.43 -9.61 -23.41
N ASP A 130 -7.25 -8.48 -22.71
CA ASP A 130 -7.41 -7.15 -23.27
C ASP A 130 -6.35 -6.83 -24.34
N THR A 131 -5.14 -7.39 -24.18
CA THR A 131 -4.01 -7.15 -25.09
C THR A 131 -3.82 -8.24 -26.14
N GLY A 132 -4.49 -9.38 -25.99
CA GLY A 132 -4.20 -10.59 -26.77
C GLY A 132 -2.81 -11.18 -26.50
N HIS A 133 -2.13 -10.75 -25.42
CA HIS A 133 -0.84 -11.30 -25.04
C HIS A 133 -1.00 -12.74 -24.56
N ALA A 134 -0.33 -13.67 -25.23
CA ALA A 134 -0.21 -15.05 -24.79
C ALA A 134 1.19 -15.31 -24.20
N PRO A 135 1.30 -16.07 -23.10
CA PRO A 135 2.58 -16.55 -22.63
C PRO A 135 3.26 -17.44 -23.69
N GLY A 136 4.59 -17.56 -23.62
CA GLY A 136 5.35 -18.43 -24.53
C GLY A 136 4.98 -19.92 -24.39
N PRO A 137 5.54 -20.82 -25.23
CA PRO A 137 5.11 -22.22 -25.33
C PRO A 137 5.08 -23.04 -24.03
N GLU A 138 5.92 -22.70 -23.05
CA GLU A 138 5.98 -23.36 -21.73
C GLU A 138 5.33 -22.53 -20.60
N GLY A 139 4.83 -21.34 -20.93
CA GLY A 139 4.26 -20.41 -19.98
C GLY A 139 2.77 -20.66 -19.75
N LYS A 140 2.34 -20.54 -18.49
CA LYS A 140 0.92 -20.61 -18.11
C LYS A 140 0.33 -19.22 -18.07
N THR A 141 -0.90 -19.10 -18.55
CA THR A 141 -1.74 -17.88 -18.49
C THR A 141 -2.03 -17.50 -17.04
N GLY A 142 -2.42 -16.24 -16.82
CA GLY A 142 -2.93 -15.80 -15.52
C GLY A 142 -4.12 -16.63 -15.05
N LEU A 143 -4.99 -17.08 -15.98
CA LEU A 143 -6.15 -17.92 -15.66
C LEU A 143 -5.72 -19.30 -15.13
N GLU A 144 -4.82 -19.98 -15.83
CA GLU A 144 -4.30 -21.30 -15.40
C GLU A 144 -3.58 -21.20 -14.06
N ARG A 145 -2.71 -20.20 -13.90
CA ARG A 145 -2.00 -19.97 -12.62
C ARG A 145 -2.97 -19.65 -11.48
N ARG A 146 -4.05 -18.92 -11.75
CA ARG A 146 -5.11 -18.67 -10.75
C ARG A 146 -5.85 -19.95 -10.38
N GLN A 147 -6.06 -20.88 -11.32
CA GLN A 147 -6.65 -22.19 -11.04
C GLN A 147 -5.71 -23.04 -10.17
N GLU A 148 -4.40 -23.01 -10.41
CA GLU A 148 -3.40 -23.70 -9.56
C GLU A 148 -3.48 -23.24 -8.10
N ILE A 149 -3.59 -21.93 -7.88
CA ILE A 149 -3.72 -21.38 -6.52
C ILE A 149 -4.99 -21.87 -5.83
N ARG A 150 -6.11 -21.92 -6.56
CA ARG A 150 -7.38 -22.42 -5.99
C ARG A 150 -7.30 -23.90 -5.64
N ALA A 151 -6.73 -24.71 -6.54
CA ALA A 151 -6.51 -26.13 -6.28
C ALA A 151 -5.57 -26.35 -5.09
N LEU A 152 -4.53 -25.52 -4.94
CA LEU A 152 -3.64 -25.56 -3.79
C LEU A 152 -4.38 -25.19 -2.49
N ALA A 153 -5.20 -24.14 -2.49
CA ALA A 153 -5.98 -23.76 -1.32
C ALA A 153 -6.93 -24.88 -0.87
N GLU A 154 -7.58 -25.55 -1.82
CA GLU A 154 -8.43 -26.72 -1.57
C GLU A 154 -7.63 -27.90 -1.00
N ALA A 155 -6.47 -28.22 -1.59
CA ALA A 155 -5.59 -29.29 -1.09
C ALA A 155 -5.07 -29.03 0.33
N LEU A 156 -4.94 -27.77 0.72
CA LEU A 156 -4.56 -27.36 2.08
C LEU A 156 -5.75 -27.26 3.05
N GLY A 157 -6.97 -27.54 2.59
CA GLY A 157 -8.18 -27.43 3.40
C GLY A 157 -8.49 -26.00 3.86
N LEU A 158 -8.04 -24.99 3.09
CA LEU A 158 -8.29 -23.59 3.43
C LEU A 158 -9.71 -23.18 3.04
N PRO A 159 -10.31 -22.18 3.72
CA PRO A 159 -11.58 -21.62 3.29
C PRO A 159 -11.49 -21.03 1.87
N PRO A 160 -12.65 -20.84 1.19
CA PRO A 160 -12.67 -20.25 -0.14
C PRO A 160 -11.89 -18.95 -0.22
N LEU A 161 -11.11 -18.80 -1.30
CA LEU A 161 -10.34 -17.58 -1.55
C LEU A 161 -11.29 -16.45 -1.95
N VAL A 162 -11.18 -15.32 -1.26
CA VAL A 162 -12.01 -14.13 -1.50
C VAL A 162 -11.11 -13.01 -1.99
N ALA A 163 -11.52 -12.31 -3.05
CA ALA A 163 -10.80 -11.16 -3.55
C ALA A 163 -10.64 -10.11 -2.42
N PRO A 164 -9.42 -9.78 -1.99
CA PRO A 164 -9.21 -8.88 -0.88
C PRO A 164 -9.64 -7.47 -1.29
N LYS A 165 -10.41 -6.81 -0.41
CA LYS A 165 -10.84 -5.43 -0.62
C LYS A 165 -9.93 -4.50 0.19
N THR A 166 -9.43 -3.44 -0.44
CA THR A 166 -8.48 -2.50 0.18
C THR A 166 -8.97 -1.94 1.52
N HIS A 167 -10.24 -1.56 1.63
CA HIS A 167 -10.78 -1.05 2.90
C HIS A 167 -10.80 -2.11 4.01
N VAL A 168 -11.02 -3.39 3.68
CA VAL A 168 -10.97 -4.50 4.64
C VAL A 168 -9.53 -4.74 5.09
N ILE A 169 -8.57 -4.71 4.16
CA ILE A 169 -7.14 -4.80 4.48
C ILE A 169 -6.75 -3.71 5.49
N LEU A 170 -7.13 -2.46 5.22
CA LEU A 170 -6.83 -1.32 6.09
C LEU A 170 -7.47 -1.45 7.48
N GLU A 171 -8.74 -1.83 7.52
CA GLU A 171 -9.48 -2.05 8.78
C GLU A 171 -8.85 -3.14 9.65
N GLN A 172 -8.28 -4.19 9.03
CA GLN A 172 -7.64 -5.30 9.73
C GLN A 172 -6.17 -5.01 10.08
N ALA A 173 -5.46 -4.25 9.26
CA ALA A 173 -4.06 -3.90 9.49
C ALA A 173 -3.88 -2.79 10.54
N ALA A 174 -4.81 -1.83 10.61
CA ALA A 174 -4.71 -0.69 11.52
C ALA A 174 -4.59 -1.09 13.00
N PRO A 175 -5.46 -1.97 13.56
CA PRO A 175 -5.34 -2.39 14.96
C PRO A 175 -4.02 -3.10 15.26
N ALA A 176 -3.49 -3.86 14.29
CA ALA A 176 -2.22 -4.57 14.45
C ALA A 176 -1.04 -3.61 14.63
N ALA A 177 -1.08 -2.45 13.97
CA ALA A 177 -0.12 -1.36 14.12
C ALA A 177 -0.45 -0.38 15.27
N GLY A 178 -1.45 -0.70 16.12
CA GLY A 178 -1.88 0.17 17.22
C GLY A 178 -2.62 1.44 16.77
N LEU A 179 -3.21 1.43 15.57
CA LEU A 179 -3.94 2.55 15.00
C LEU A 179 -5.46 2.34 15.07
N ASP A 180 -6.21 3.44 15.16
CA ASP A 180 -7.67 3.42 15.04
C ASP A 180 -8.08 3.09 13.59
N PRO A 181 -8.80 1.97 13.34
CA PRO A 181 -9.24 1.60 12.00
C PRO A 181 -10.21 2.60 11.38
N VAL A 182 -11.00 3.33 12.18
CA VAL A 182 -11.96 4.30 11.65
C VAL A 182 -11.23 5.51 11.06
N GLY A 183 -10.27 6.07 11.80
CA GLY A 183 -9.42 7.17 11.35
C GLY A 183 -8.60 6.81 10.11
N VAL A 184 -7.94 5.64 10.11
CA VAL A 184 -7.17 5.16 8.95
C VAL A 184 -8.05 5.05 7.70
N ARG A 185 -9.23 4.45 7.83
CA ARG A 185 -10.19 4.32 6.72
C ARG A 185 -10.71 5.68 6.25
N ALA A 186 -10.95 6.62 7.16
CA ALA A 186 -11.41 7.96 6.80
C ALA A 186 -10.36 8.72 5.98
N SER A 187 -9.10 8.72 6.43
CA SER A 187 -7.98 9.32 5.68
C SER A 187 -7.76 8.64 4.33
N TRP A 188 -7.86 7.31 4.27
CA TRP A 188 -7.78 6.57 3.01
C TRP A 188 -8.90 6.96 2.04
N ARG A 189 -10.15 7.12 2.51
CA ARG A 189 -11.27 7.55 1.64
C ARG A 189 -11.07 8.96 1.07
N ALA A 190 -10.56 9.89 1.87
CA ALA A 190 -10.20 11.23 1.39
C ALA A 190 -9.12 11.14 0.30
N ALA A 191 -8.04 10.41 0.57
CA ALA A 191 -6.93 10.22 -0.36
C ALA A 191 -7.36 9.51 -1.66
N SER A 192 -8.25 8.52 -1.57
CA SER A 192 -8.90 7.87 -2.71
C SER A 192 -9.74 8.84 -3.53
N GLY A 193 -10.47 9.75 -2.86
CA GLY A 193 -11.21 10.81 -3.54
C GLY A 193 -10.32 11.72 -4.36
N PHE A 194 -9.18 12.17 -3.82
CA PHE A 194 -8.19 12.96 -4.57
C PHE A 194 -7.64 12.19 -5.78
N ALA A 195 -7.24 10.95 -5.59
CA ALA A 195 -6.71 10.10 -6.66
C ALA A 195 -7.70 9.88 -7.83
N HIS A 196 -8.99 10.04 -7.58
CA HIS A 196 -10.06 9.91 -8.59
C HIS A 196 -10.71 11.24 -8.99
N GLY A 197 -10.10 12.38 -8.65
CA GLY A 197 -10.61 13.71 -9.01
C GLY A 197 -12.01 14.00 -8.45
N ARG A 198 -12.38 13.38 -7.32
CA ARG A 198 -13.66 13.68 -6.66
C ARG A 198 -13.59 15.06 -6.04
N PHE A 199 -14.70 15.80 -6.08
CA PHE A 199 -14.73 17.19 -5.61
C PHE A 199 -14.81 17.32 -4.08
N TRP A 200 -15.55 16.44 -3.40
CA TRP A 200 -15.79 16.53 -1.95
C TRP A 200 -14.51 16.56 -1.06
N PRO A 201 -13.40 15.87 -1.37
CA PRO A 201 -12.17 15.96 -0.58
C PRO A 201 -11.56 17.36 -0.64
N TYR A 202 -11.63 18.05 -1.78
CA TYR A 202 -11.14 19.44 -1.88
C TYR A 202 -11.91 20.38 -0.95
N LEU A 203 -13.22 20.14 -0.75
CA LEU A 203 -14.04 20.93 0.18
C LEU A 203 -13.68 20.69 1.65
N ARG A 204 -13.01 19.59 1.98
CA ARG A 204 -12.77 19.12 3.36
C ARG A 204 -11.31 19.18 3.77
N ALA A 205 -10.40 18.98 2.82
CA ALA A 205 -9.00 18.67 3.07
C ALA A 205 -8.04 19.51 2.22
N SER A 206 -8.53 20.63 1.71
CA SER A 206 -7.74 21.63 1.00
C SER A 206 -8.11 23.03 1.47
N GLN A 207 -7.20 23.98 1.27
CA GLN A 207 -7.41 25.40 1.57
C GLN A 207 -7.35 26.23 0.29
N PRO A 208 -8.23 27.23 0.12
CA PRO A 208 -8.16 28.14 -1.02
C PRO A 208 -6.94 29.06 -0.89
N ARG A 209 -6.11 29.10 -1.94
CA ARG A 209 -4.92 29.98 -2.05
C ARG A 209 -5.15 31.17 -2.96
N ALA A 210 -5.88 30.98 -4.06
CA ALA A 210 -6.21 32.05 -5.00
C ALA A 210 -7.54 31.74 -5.71
N ALA A 211 -8.15 32.77 -6.29
CA ALA A 211 -9.27 32.62 -7.21
C ALA A 211 -8.90 33.27 -8.55
N MET A 212 -9.19 32.60 -9.65
CA MET A 212 -8.97 33.07 -11.01
C MET A 212 -10.34 33.26 -11.66
N ASP A 213 -10.61 34.46 -12.16
CA ASP A 213 -11.82 34.75 -12.93
C ASP A 213 -11.73 34.03 -14.30
N THR A 214 -12.75 33.25 -14.64
CA THR A 214 -12.85 32.49 -15.89
C THR A 214 -13.80 33.14 -16.91
N GLY A 215 -14.42 34.28 -16.58
CA GLY A 215 -15.43 34.97 -17.38
C GLY A 215 -16.85 34.44 -17.19
N ASP A 216 -17.00 33.19 -16.73
CA ASP A 216 -18.26 32.54 -16.35
C ASP A 216 -18.31 32.13 -14.86
N GLY A 217 -17.27 32.47 -14.09
CA GLY A 217 -17.15 32.12 -12.69
C GLY A 217 -15.73 32.31 -12.16
N TYR A 218 -15.40 31.59 -11.09
CA TYR A 218 -14.08 31.58 -10.49
C TYR A 218 -13.55 30.16 -10.37
N LEU A 219 -12.32 29.93 -10.85
CA LEU A 219 -11.55 28.74 -10.51
C LEU A 219 -10.73 29.02 -9.25
N VAL A 220 -10.96 28.24 -8.20
CA VAL A 220 -10.21 28.39 -6.95
C VAL A 220 -8.98 27.49 -6.98
N ALA A 221 -7.80 28.10 -6.90
CA ALA A 221 -6.55 27.38 -6.68
C ALA A 221 -6.52 26.88 -5.23
N MET A 222 -6.44 25.57 -5.07
CA MET A 222 -6.42 24.91 -3.77
C MET A 222 -4.99 24.48 -3.43
N VAL A 223 -4.69 24.40 -2.13
CA VAL A 223 -3.48 23.75 -1.59
C VAL A 223 -3.87 22.72 -0.55
N VAL A 224 -2.95 21.83 -0.19
CA VAL A 224 -3.18 20.82 0.85
C VAL A 224 -3.49 21.50 2.19
N ASP A 225 -4.54 21.04 2.89
CA ASP A 225 -4.70 21.34 4.30
C ASP A 225 -3.80 20.37 5.11
N GLU A 226 -2.68 20.88 5.61
CA GLU A 226 -1.69 20.09 6.34
C GLU A 226 -2.26 19.44 7.61
N SER A 227 -3.26 20.06 8.25
CA SER A 227 -3.92 19.49 9.44
C SER A 227 -4.74 18.25 9.09
N GLN A 228 -5.27 18.19 7.86
CA GLN A 228 -6.05 17.06 7.36
C GLN A 228 -5.13 15.97 6.79
N HIS A 229 -3.99 16.35 6.20
CA HIS A 229 -3.03 15.41 5.64
C HIS A 229 -2.12 14.77 6.70
N GLY A 230 -1.81 15.49 7.79
CA GLY A 230 -0.96 15.04 8.89
C GLY A 230 -1.28 13.66 9.46
N PRO A 231 -2.55 13.34 9.77
CA PRO A 231 -2.93 12.00 10.21
C PRO A 231 -2.52 10.89 9.25
N LEU A 232 -2.68 11.09 7.94
CA LEU A 232 -2.32 10.10 6.92
C LEU A 232 -0.81 9.85 6.92
N ALA A 233 0.02 10.89 7.09
CA ALA A 233 1.47 10.76 7.11
C ALA A 233 1.93 9.95 8.31
N ARG A 234 1.34 10.23 9.48
CA ARG A 234 1.55 9.45 10.70
C ARG A 234 1.13 8.00 10.52
N TYR A 235 -0.01 7.72 9.88
CA TYR A 235 -0.43 6.34 9.61
C TYR A 235 0.56 5.61 8.71
N CYS A 236 1.04 6.25 7.64
CA CYS A 236 2.07 5.67 6.77
C CYS A 236 3.36 5.37 7.54
N HIS A 237 3.84 6.32 8.36
CA HIS A 237 5.04 6.12 9.18
C HIS A 237 4.87 4.97 10.17
N THR A 238 3.78 4.96 10.96
CA THR A 238 3.51 3.90 11.94
C THR A 238 3.37 2.54 11.28
N MET A 239 2.65 2.45 10.16
CA MET A 239 2.50 1.17 9.42
C MET A 239 3.81 0.72 8.79
N LEU A 240 4.64 1.61 8.26
CA LEU A 240 5.97 1.26 7.74
C LEU A 240 6.86 0.67 8.84
N CYS A 241 6.94 1.31 10.01
CA CYS A 241 7.69 0.80 11.16
C CYS A 241 7.17 -0.58 11.58
N HIS A 242 5.86 -0.70 11.82
CA HIS A 242 5.24 -1.96 12.26
C HIS A 242 5.46 -3.08 11.25
N LEU A 243 5.23 -2.82 9.96
CA LEU A 243 5.47 -3.78 8.88
C LEU A 243 6.91 -4.31 8.93
N ARG A 244 7.89 -3.41 9.00
CA ARG A 244 9.31 -3.77 8.98
C ARG A 244 9.68 -4.58 10.22
N ASP A 245 9.32 -4.11 11.41
CA ASP A 245 9.65 -4.79 12.66
C ASP A 245 8.99 -6.17 12.73
N ARG A 246 7.73 -6.25 12.32
CA ARG A 246 6.97 -7.50 12.30
C ARG A 246 7.53 -8.48 11.28
N TYR A 247 7.90 -8.01 10.09
CA TYR A 247 8.52 -8.86 9.08
C TYR A 247 9.85 -9.42 9.59
N LEU A 248 10.74 -8.57 10.09
CA LEU A 248 12.06 -8.97 10.58
C LEU A 248 11.94 -9.99 11.72
N ALA A 249 11.03 -9.78 12.67
CA ALA A 249 10.77 -10.73 13.75
C ALA A 249 10.28 -12.09 13.26
N ARG A 250 9.49 -12.13 12.17
CA ARG A 250 8.95 -13.38 11.61
C ARG A 250 9.90 -14.06 10.62
N ALA A 251 10.82 -13.32 10.03
CA ALA A 251 11.80 -13.77 9.05
C ALA A 251 13.13 -14.24 9.67
N ALA A 252 13.42 -13.85 10.92
CA ALA A 252 14.60 -14.28 11.65
C ALA A 252 14.50 -15.75 12.14
N ILE A 253 15.66 -16.33 12.47
CA ILE A 253 15.75 -17.65 13.12
C ILE A 253 15.20 -17.53 14.54
N TYR A 254 14.38 -18.49 14.96
CA TYR A 254 13.99 -18.68 16.35
C TYR A 254 15.10 -19.34 17.16
#